data_AF-A0A929H6U2-F1
#
_entry.id   AF-A0A929H6U2-F1
#
_cell.length_a   1.000
_cell.length_b   1.000
_cell.length_c   1.000
_cell.angle_alpha   90.00
_cell.angle_beta   90.00
_cell.angle_gamma   90.00
#
_symmetry.space_group_name_H-M   'P 1'
#
loop_
_entity.id
_entity.type
_entity.pdbx_description
1 polymer ?
#
loop_
_entity_poly.entity_id
_entity_poly.type
_entity_poly.pdbx_seq_one_letter_code
_entity_poly.pdbx_strand_id
1 'polypeptide(L)'
;MSLSEDIKDFALDLGYSKVGITTADGFPDYIAELNSRRHMYQWYIESTSRPIAGADHTKVMPSAKSIIAVVYDISRESFPEKLLGKIGRHYQARCCLT
;
A
#
# COMPACT_ATOMS: atom_id res chain seq x y z
N MET A 1 -10.69 -16.16 19.57
CA MET A 1 -10.39 -15.46 18.31
C MET A 1 -9.04 -15.95 17.81
N SER A 2 -8.85 -15.99 16.50
CA SER A 2 -7.57 -16.30 15.89
C SER A 2 -6.67 -15.06 15.87
N LEU A 3 -5.35 -15.24 15.84
CA LEU A 3 -4.40 -14.12 15.70
C LEU A 3 -4.73 -13.23 14.48
N SER A 4 -5.21 -13.82 13.39
CA SER A 4 -5.61 -13.10 12.19
C SER A 4 -6.85 -12.23 12.40
N GLU A 5 -7.77 -12.62 13.29
CA GLU A 5 -8.93 -11.80 13.67
C GLU A 5 -8.46 -10.66 14.58
N ASP A 6 -7.66 -10.96 15.60
CA ASP A 6 -7.16 -9.96 16.55
C ASP A 6 -6.39 -8.82 15.84
N ILE A 7 -5.54 -9.17 14.86
CA ILE A 7 -4.81 -8.19 14.05
C ILE A 7 -5.76 -7.32 13.22
N LYS A 8 -6.82 -7.92 12.66
CA LYS A 8 -7.77 -7.19 11.83
C LYS A 8 -8.61 -6.24 12.67
N ASP A 9 -9.10 -6.72 13.81
CA ASP A 9 -9.89 -5.93 14.74
C ASP A 9 -9.06 -4.74 15.24
N PHE A 10 -7.81 -4.98 15.64
CA PHE A 10 -6.91 -3.91 16.05
C PHE A 10 -6.64 -2.89 14.93
N ALA A 11 -6.49 -3.33 13.67
CA ALA A 11 -6.32 -2.40 12.56
C ALA A 11 -7.57 -1.52 12.32
N LEU A 12 -8.77 -2.08 12.49
CA LEU A 12 -10.01 -1.31 12.39
C LEU A 12 -10.15 -0.33 13.56
N ASP A 13 -9.77 -0.73 14.76
CA ASP A 13 -9.75 0.13 15.96
C ASP A 13 -8.78 1.31 15.81
N LEU A 14 -7.68 1.12 15.07
CA LEU A 14 -6.75 2.20 14.70
C LEU A 14 -7.31 3.16 13.63
N GLY A 15 -8.51 2.91 13.10
CA GLY A 15 -9.19 3.79 12.14
C GLY A 15 -8.96 3.45 10.67
N TYR A 16 -8.33 2.31 10.34
CA TYR A 16 -8.32 1.83 8.96
C TYR A 16 -9.73 1.40 8.55
N SER A 17 -10.13 1.70 7.31
CA SER A 17 -11.47 1.38 6.82
C SER A 17 -11.62 -0.07 6.37
N LYS A 18 -10.50 -0.75 6.08
CA LYS A 18 -10.46 -2.15 5.70
C LYS A 18 -9.07 -2.74 5.95
N VAL A 19 -9.03 -4.04 6.22
CA VAL A 19 -7.80 -4.80 6.42
C VAL A 19 -7.91 -6.18 5.79
N GLY A 20 -6.81 -6.65 5.20
CA GLY A 20 -6.66 -7.97 4.61
C GLY A 20 -5.31 -8.58 4.97
N ILE A 21 -5.23 -9.91 4.92
CA ILE A 21 -4.00 -10.66 5.12
C ILE A 21 -3.84 -11.62 3.94
N THR A 22 -2.64 -11.68 3.36
CA THR A 22 -2.26 -12.62 2.30
C THR A 22 -0.91 -13.26 2.62
N THR A 23 -0.48 -14.26 1.83
CA THR A 23 0.85 -14.85 1.94
C THR A 23 1.94 -13.85 1.54
N ALA A 24 3.18 -14.12 1.96
CA ALA A 24 4.36 -13.34 1.54
C ALA A 24 5.03 -13.93 0.28
N ASP A 25 4.27 -14.66 -0.55
CA ASP A 25 4.75 -15.13 -1.83
C ASP A 25 4.99 -13.93 -2.76
N GLY A 26 5.95 -14.03 -3.68
CA GLY A 26 6.18 -12.97 -4.67
C GLY A 26 4.98 -12.77 -5.60
N PHE A 27 4.97 -11.63 -6.31
CA PHE A 27 3.95 -11.30 -7.31
C PHE A 27 4.48 -11.50 -8.75
N PRO A 28 4.60 -12.74 -9.27
CA PRO A 28 5.21 -13.00 -10.58
C PRO A 28 4.45 -12.36 -11.74
N ASP A 29 3.12 -12.33 -11.70
CA ASP A 29 2.31 -11.72 -12.76
C ASP A 29 2.53 -10.20 -12.86
N TYR A 30 2.68 -9.52 -11.73
CA TYR A 30 3.03 -8.10 -11.69
C TYR A 30 4.42 -7.85 -12.28
N ILE A 31 5.39 -8.71 -11.94
CA ILE A 31 6.75 -8.64 -12.49
C ILE A 31 6.73 -8.87 -14.00
N ALA A 32 5.97 -9.86 -14.47
CA ALA A 32 5.82 -10.16 -15.90
C ALA A 32 5.19 -8.98 -16.65
N GLU A 33 4.15 -8.37 -16.09
CA GLU A 33 3.45 -7.24 -16.69
C GLU A 33 4.33 -5.99 -16.80
N LEU A 34 5.10 -5.67 -15.74
CA LEU A 34 6.06 -4.57 -15.81
C LEU A 34 7.15 -4.82 -16.83
N ASN A 35 7.63 -6.07 -16.96
CA ASN A 35 8.64 -6.41 -17.95
C ASN A 35 8.09 -6.39 -19.38
N SER A 36 6.86 -6.85 -19.61
CA SER A 36 6.23 -6.86 -20.94
C SER A 36 6.06 -5.43 -21.49
N ARG A 37 5.85 -4.45 -20.61
CA ARG A 37 5.73 -3.02 -20.92
C ARG A 37 6.96 -2.21 -20.48
N ARG A 38 8.13 -2.85 -20.34
CA ARG A 38 9.33 -2.22 -19.76
C ARG A 38 9.69 -0.91 -20.43
N HIS A 39 9.63 -0.83 -21.76
CA HIS A 39 9.93 0.42 -22.47
C HIS A 39 9.03 1.59 -22.03
N MET A 40 7.73 1.33 -21.77
CA MET A 40 6.79 2.34 -21.32
C MET A 40 7.00 2.75 -19.85
N TYR A 41 7.41 1.79 -19.01
CA TYR A 41 7.55 1.98 -17.56
C TYR A 41 9.00 2.01 -17.08
N GLN A 42 9.97 2.22 -17.97
CA GLN A 42 11.40 2.18 -17.61
C GLN A 42 11.71 3.18 -16.49
N TRP A 43 11.17 4.40 -16.60
CA TRP A 43 11.29 5.46 -15.60
C TRP A 43 10.83 5.01 -14.20
N TYR A 44 9.80 4.17 -14.12
CA TYR A 44 9.25 3.65 -12.86
C TYR A 44 10.05 2.45 -12.36
N ILE A 45 10.37 1.52 -13.25
CA ILE A 45 11.15 0.31 -12.96
C ILE A 45 12.54 0.65 -12.41
N GLU A 46 13.19 1.67 -12.97
CA GLU A 46 14.53 2.12 -12.60
C GLU A 46 14.52 3.21 -11.52
N SER A 47 13.34 3.66 -11.09
CA SER A 47 13.22 4.63 -10.00
C SER A 47 13.70 4.07 -8.66
N THR A 48 13.83 4.93 -7.67
CA THR A 48 14.14 4.55 -6.28
C THR A 48 13.12 3.59 -5.66
N SER A 49 11.89 3.53 -6.20
CA SER A 49 10.87 2.58 -5.74
C SER A 49 11.17 1.13 -6.12
N ARG A 50 12.00 0.88 -7.14
CA ARG A 50 12.47 -0.46 -7.59
C ARG A 50 11.37 -1.54 -7.55
N PRO A 51 10.26 -1.34 -8.26
CA PRO A 51 9.01 -2.10 -8.07
C PRO A 51 9.15 -3.60 -8.34
N ILE A 52 10.01 -4.01 -9.28
CA ILE A 52 10.27 -5.42 -9.56
C ILE A 52 10.98 -6.11 -8.38
N ALA A 53 11.95 -5.43 -7.77
CA ALA A 53 12.63 -5.96 -6.59
C ALA A 53 11.68 -6.00 -5.38
N GLY A 54 10.84 -4.97 -5.24
CA GLY A 54 9.83 -4.90 -4.17
C GLY A 54 8.76 -5.98 -4.26
N ALA A 55 8.40 -6.42 -5.47
CA ALA A 55 7.41 -7.47 -5.72
C ALA A 55 7.94 -8.90 -5.47
N ASP A 56 9.26 -9.06 -5.28
CA ASP A 56 9.88 -10.31 -4.84
C ASP A 56 10.15 -10.25 -3.34
N HIS A 57 9.08 -10.45 -2.55
CA HIS A 57 9.12 -10.32 -1.10
C HIS A 57 10.10 -11.29 -0.42
N THR A 58 10.34 -12.44 -1.05
CA THR A 58 11.30 -13.43 -0.56
C THR A 58 12.73 -12.90 -0.51
N LYS A 59 13.05 -11.91 -1.34
CA LYS A 59 14.36 -11.23 -1.33
C LYS A 59 14.39 -10.01 -0.41
N VAL A 60 13.26 -9.32 -0.25
CA VAL A 60 13.16 -8.12 0.60
C VAL A 60 13.15 -8.49 2.08
N MET A 61 12.37 -9.50 2.45
CA MET A 61 12.25 -10.01 3.81
C MET A 61 12.09 -11.54 3.78
N PRO A 62 13.19 -12.30 3.72
CA PRO A 62 13.15 -13.77 3.55
C PRO A 62 12.39 -14.52 4.65
N SER A 63 12.29 -13.93 5.85
CA SER A 63 11.55 -14.50 6.97
C SER A 63 10.04 -14.23 6.92
N ALA A 64 9.57 -13.35 6.03
CA ALA A 64 8.16 -13.00 5.93
C ALA A 64 7.31 -14.22 5.57
N LYS A 65 6.15 -14.34 6.22
CA LYS A 65 5.16 -15.41 5.96
C LYS A 65 3.83 -14.86 5.47
N SER A 66 3.53 -13.62 5.79
CA SER A 66 2.30 -12.94 5.42
C SER A 66 2.53 -11.46 5.19
N ILE A 67 1.58 -10.85 4.49
CA ILE A 67 1.49 -9.42 4.26
C ILE A 67 0.16 -8.95 4.83
N ILE A 68 0.18 -7.90 5.65
CA ILE A 68 -1.01 -7.22 6.15
C ILE A 68 -1.23 -5.98 5.28
N ALA A 69 -2.36 -5.93 4.57
CA ALA A 69 -2.74 -4.81 3.72
C ALA A 69 -3.88 -4.03 4.39
N VAL A 70 -3.69 -2.73 4.59
CA VAL A 70 -4.66 -1.84 5.22
C VAL A 70 -5.11 -0.74 4.25
N VAL A 71 -6.37 -0.34 4.34
CA VAL A 71 -6.96 0.73 3.54
C VAL A 71 -7.25 1.91 4.45
N TYR A 72 -6.74 3.07 4.07
CA TYR A 72 -7.06 4.33 4.71
C TYR A 72 -7.97 5.15 3.79
N ASP A 73 -9.23 5.34 4.22
CA ASP A 73 -10.25 6.01 3.41
C ASP A 73 -10.20 7.53 3.59
N ILE A 74 -9.33 8.15 2.81
CA ILE A 74 -9.14 9.60 2.78
C ILE A 74 -10.37 10.38 2.32
N SER A 75 -11.42 9.72 1.80
CA SER A 75 -12.64 10.41 1.38
C SER A 75 -13.55 10.77 2.54
N ARG A 76 -13.40 10.06 3.67
CA ARG A 76 -14.14 10.27 4.92
C ARG A 76 -13.57 11.38 5.80
N GLU A 77 -12.37 11.85 5.46
CA GLU A 77 -11.70 12.90 6.19
C GLU A 77 -12.21 14.28 5.81
N SER A 78 -12.24 15.17 6.80
CA SER A 78 -12.41 16.60 6.55
C SER A 78 -11.05 17.24 6.27
N PHE A 79 -11.04 18.28 5.42
CA PHE A 79 -9.82 18.95 5.01
C PHE A 79 -9.97 20.45 5.18
N PRO A 80 -8.88 21.19 5.47
CA PRO A 80 -8.94 22.64 5.58
C PRO A 80 -9.56 23.26 4.33
N GLU A 81 -10.62 24.06 4.50
CA GLU A 81 -11.39 24.64 3.38
C GLU A 81 -10.50 25.40 2.40
N LYS A 82 -9.47 26.09 2.92
CA LYS A 82 -8.51 26.87 2.14
C LYS A 82 -7.72 26.02 1.12
N LEU A 83 -7.63 24.71 1.32
CA LEU A 83 -6.89 23.75 0.49
C LEU A 83 -7.80 22.93 -0.45
N LEU A 84 -9.12 22.94 -0.22
CA LEU A 84 -10.07 22.26 -1.10
C LEU A 84 -9.97 22.80 -2.53
N GLY A 85 -10.00 21.89 -3.51
CA GLY A 85 -9.87 22.22 -4.94
C GLY A 85 -8.47 22.64 -5.39
N LYS A 86 -7.50 22.78 -4.48
CA LYS A 86 -6.12 23.20 -4.81
C LYS A 86 -5.11 22.06 -4.70
N ILE A 87 -5.22 21.26 -3.65
CA ILE A 87 -4.32 20.14 -3.38
C ILE A 87 -5.15 18.85 -3.35
N GLY A 88 -4.70 17.81 -4.04
CA GLY A 88 -5.37 16.51 -4.02
C GLY A 88 -5.48 15.97 -2.59
N ARG A 89 -6.66 15.42 -2.22
CA ARG A 89 -6.93 14.90 -0.86
C ARG A 89 -5.89 13.90 -0.38
N HIS A 90 -5.33 13.10 -1.30
CA HIS A 90 -4.29 12.12 -1.00
C HIS A 90 -3.04 12.75 -0.36
N TYR A 91 -2.69 13.98 -0.75
CA TYR A 91 -1.55 14.70 -0.19
C TYR A 91 -1.87 15.38 1.14
N GLN A 92 -3.15 15.63 1.43
CA GLN A 92 -3.58 16.28 2.67
C GLN A 92 -3.81 15.26 3.78
N ALA A 93 -4.28 14.06 3.44
CA ALA A 93 -4.76 13.06 4.39
C ALA A 93 -3.72 12.47 5.34
N ARG A 94 -2.43 12.76 5.16
CA ARG A 94 -1.36 12.37 6.11
C ARG A 94 -0.70 13.56 6.79
N CYS A 95 -0.92 14.78 6.28
CA CYS A 95 -0.27 16.00 6.74
C CYS A 95 -1.20 16.89 7.56
N CYS A 96 -2.51 16.71 7.41
CA CYS A 96 -3.54 17.54 8.06
C CYS A 96 -4.38 16.74 9.07
N LEU A 97 -3.95 15.53 9.44
CA LEU A 97 -4.55 14.79 10.54
C LEU A 97 -4.12 15.46 11.85
N THR A 98 -5.05 16.19 12.46
CA THR A 98 -5.00 16.66 13.84
C THR A 98 -5.64 15.64 14.75
#